data_AF-F8IJN8-F1
#
_entry.id   AF-F8IJN8-F1
#
_cell.length_a   1.000
_cell.length_b   1.000
_cell.length_c   1.000
_cell.angle_alpha   90.00
_cell.angle_beta   90.00
_cell.angle_gamma   90.00
#
_symmetry.space_group_name_H-M   'P 1'
#
loop_
_entity.id
_entity.type
_entity.pdbx_description
1 polymer ?
#
loop_
_entity_poly.entity_id
_entity_poly.type
_entity_poly.pdbx_seq_one_letter_code
_entity_poly.pdbx_strand_id
1 'polypeptide(L)'
;MDPAEGHDVHIFGRREIEVTGVERLERFDAEAFVIATRAGELSVQGKSLAIKAFDRQTGIIRIEGEIGALLYGDHRRAPRWGRLRP
;
A
#
# COMPACT_ATOMS: atom_id res chain seq x y z
N MET A 1 -22.61 0.13 -3.08
CA MET A 1 -21.22 0.52 -2.77
C MET A 1 -20.38 -0.16 -3.83
N ASP A 2 -19.90 0.59 -4.80
CA ASP A 2 -19.10 0.02 -5.89
C ASP A 2 -17.76 -0.46 -5.32
N PRO A 3 -17.34 -1.72 -5.54
CA PRO A 3 -16.08 -2.24 -5.00
C PRO A 3 -14.84 -1.48 -5.49
N ALA A 4 -14.98 -0.64 -6.54
CA ALA A 4 -13.93 0.24 -7.05
C ALA A 4 -13.73 1.54 -6.25
N GLU A 5 -14.69 1.92 -5.39
CA GLU A 5 -14.56 3.10 -4.50
C GLU A 5 -13.95 2.76 -3.13
N GLY A 6 -14.05 1.48 -2.71
CA GLY A 6 -13.53 1.01 -1.43
C GLY A 6 -12.01 0.90 -1.40
N HIS A 7 -11.47 0.95 -0.18
CA HIS A 7 -10.10 0.57 0.12
C HIS A 7 -10.17 -0.60 1.10
N ASP A 8 -9.82 -1.78 0.61
CA ASP A 8 -9.83 -3.05 1.34
C ASP A 8 -8.45 -3.69 1.24
N VAL A 9 -8.05 -4.37 2.33
CA VAL A 9 -6.82 -5.16 2.38
C VAL A 9 -7.17 -6.56 2.85
N HIS A 10 -7.01 -7.54 1.96
CA HIS A 10 -7.20 -8.95 2.26
C HIS A 10 -5.86 -9.66 2.34
N ILE A 11 -5.62 -10.41 3.42
CA ILE A 11 -4.40 -11.20 3.62
C ILE A 11 -4.77 -12.67 3.65
N PHE A 12 -4.14 -13.47 2.79
CA PHE A 12 -4.33 -14.91 2.71
C PHE A 12 -3.09 -15.61 3.25
N GLY A 13 -3.21 -16.14 4.48
CA GLY A 13 -2.17 -16.95 5.10
C GLY A 13 -0.79 -16.27 5.25
N ARG A 14 -0.73 -14.93 5.27
CA ARG A 14 0.51 -14.13 5.21
C ARG A 14 1.41 -14.48 4.02
N ARG A 15 0.83 -15.01 2.95
CA ARG A 15 1.52 -15.43 1.71
C ARG A 15 1.07 -14.66 0.48
N GLU A 16 -0.13 -14.09 0.55
CA GLU A 16 -0.71 -13.26 -0.49
C GLU A 16 -1.48 -12.12 0.15
N ILE A 17 -1.42 -10.95 -0.46
CA ILE A 17 -2.20 -9.77 -0.11
C ILE A 17 -2.87 -9.23 -1.35
N GLU A 18 -4.15 -8.89 -1.22
CA GLU A 18 -4.92 -8.15 -2.20
C GLU A 18 -5.26 -6.78 -1.61
N VAL A 19 -4.96 -5.72 -2.34
CA VAL A 19 -5.26 -4.34 -1.95
C VAL A 19 -6.11 -3.70 -3.05
N THR A 20 -7.26 -3.16 -2.67
CA THR A 20 -8.13 -2.35 -3.55
C THR A 20 -7.93 -0.86 -3.27
N GLY A 21 -8.48 0.00 -4.12
CA GLY A 21 -8.33 1.45 -3.94
C GLY A 21 -6.90 1.96 -4.20
N VAL A 22 -6.10 1.21 -4.96
CA VAL A 22 -4.73 1.59 -5.36
C VAL A 22 -4.78 2.68 -6.41
N GLU A 23 -4.09 3.78 -6.14
CA GLU A 23 -3.94 4.89 -7.08
C GLU A 23 -2.61 4.80 -7.83
N ARG A 24 -1.53 4.44 -7.12
CA ARG A 24 -0.19 4.32 -7.71
C ARG A 24 0.69 3.38 -6.89
N LEU A 25 1.59 2.68 -7.57
CA LEU A 25 2.69 1.95 -6.94
C LEU A 25 3.94 2.85 -6.96
N GLU A 26 4.41 3.26 -5.80
CA GLU A 26 5.56 4.19 -5.65
C GLU A 26 6.89 3.43 -5.65
N ARG A 27 6.95 2.29 -4.94
CA ARG A 27 8.14 1.44 -4.85
C ARG A 27 7.74 -0.02 -4.75
N PHE A 28 8.50 -0.89 -5.40
CA PHE A 28 8.37 -2.33 -5.23
C PHE A 28 9.73 -3.02 -5.35
N ASP A 29 9.98 -3.96 -4.44
CA ASP A 29 11.06 -4.93 -4.53
C ASP A 29 10.73 -6.16 -3.68
N ALA A 30 11.68 -7.08 -3.55
CA ALA A 30 11.50 -8.34 -2.83
C ALA A 30 11.30 -8.18 -1.31
N GLU A 31 11.55 -7.00 -0.74
CA GLU A 31 11.50 -6.75 0.70
C GLU A 31 10.37 -5.79 1.09
N ALA A 32 10.00 -4.86 0.22
CA ALA A 32 8.94 -3.90 0.50
C ALA A 32 8.23 -3.35 -0.74
N PHE A 33 6.93 -3.12 -0.57
CA PHE A 33 6.05 -2.41 -1.49
C PHE A 33 5.54 -1.14 -0.82
N VAL A 34 5.59 -0.01 -1.53
CA VAL A 34 5.01 1.27 -1.11
C VAL A 34 3.95 1.65 -2.13
N ILE A 35 2.70 1.75 -1.67
CA ILE A 35 1.51 1.85 -2.50
C ILE A 35 0.75 3.11 -2.08
N ALA A 36 0.54 4.06 -3.00
CA ALA A 36 -0.40 5.14 -2.80
C ALA A 36 -1.82 4.59 -2.99
N THR A 37 -2.64 4.68 -1.95
CA THR A 37 -4.04 4.25 -1.95
C THR A 37 -4.95 5.43 -1.59
N ARG A 38 -6.24 5.28 -1.84
CA ARG A 38 -7.24 6.28 -1.42
C ARG A 38 -7.31 6.51 0.09
N ALA A 39 -6.84 5.55 0.89
CA ALA A 39 -6.75 5.65 2.35
C ALA A 39 -5.38 6.17 2.85
N GLY A 40 -4.49 6.60 1.95
CA GLY A 40 -3.14 7.05 2.27
C GLY A 40 -2.06 6.13 1.71
N GLU A 41 -0.82 6.32 2.15
CA GLU A 41 0.29 5.47 1.73
C GLU A 41 0.25 4.15 2.51
N LEU A 42 0.33 3.02 1.82
CA LEU A 42 0.42 1.69 2.40
C LEU A 42 1.80 1.10 2.10
N SER A 43 2.56 0.82 3.14
CA SER A 43 3.79 0.05 3.06
C SER A 43 3.53 -1.40 3.46
N VAL A 44 3.85 -2.34 2.58
CA VAL A 44 3.87 -3.79 2.83
C VAL A 44 5.32 -4.23 2.92
N GLN A 45 5.73 -4.80 4.05
CA GLN A 45 7.10 -5.28 4.25
C GLN A 45 7.11 -6.79 4.46
N GLY A 46 8.16 -7.45 3.95
CA GLY A 46 8.19 -8.89 3.90
C GLY A 46 9.45 -9.46 3.27
N LYS A 47 9.34 -10.70 2.77
CA LYS A 47 10.41 -11.40 2.05
C LYS A 47 9.86 -12.02 0.79
N SER A 48 10.69 -12.04 -0.26
CA SER A 48 10.34 -12.60 -1.57
C SER A 48 9.03 -12.02 -2.11
N LEU A 49 8.79 -10.73 -1.85
CA LEU A 49 7.59 -10.04 -2.32
C LEU A 49 7.63 -9.87 -3.84
N ALA A 50 6.54 -10.20 -4.52
CA ALA A 50 6.41 -10.08 -5.97
C ALA A 50 4.98 -9.69 -6.36
N ILE A 51 4.85 -8.96 -7.47
CA ILE A 51 3.53 -8.65 -8.04
C ILE A 51 2.97 -9.92 -8.67
N LYS A 52 1.84 -10.38 -8.15
CA LYS A 52 1.06 -11.46 -8.74
C LYS A 52 0.08 -10.93 -9.80
N ALA A 53 -0.56 -9.79 -9.52
CA ALA A 53 -1.43 -9.10 -10.47
C ALA A 53 -1.48 -7.60 -10.15
N PHE A 54 -1.62 -6.75 -11.17
CA PHE A 54 -1.86 -5.32 -10.97
C PHE A 54 -2.80 -4.80 -12.06
N ASP A 55 -4.04 -4.51 -11.66
CA ASP A 55 -5.04 -3.90 -12.51
C ASP A 55 -5.15 -2.41 -12.17
N ARG A 56 -4.58 -1.58 -13.05
CA ARG A 56 -4.58 -0.12 -12.92
C ARG A 56 -5.95 0.51 -13.20
N GLN A 57 -6.82 -0.18 -13.93
CA GLN A 57 -8.14 0.35 -14.27
C GLN A 57 -9.09 0.18 -13.08
N THR A 58 -9.05 -0.97 -12.43
CA THR A 58 -9.87 -1.23 -11.23
C THR A 58 -9.23 -0.76 -9.93
N GLY A 59 -7.92 -0.49 -9.94
CA GLY A 59 -7.17 -0.05 -8.76
C GLY A 59 -6.91 -1.20 -7.78
N ILE A 60 -6.65 -2.39 -8.30
CA ILE A 60 -6.44 -3.61 -7.52
C ILE A 60 -5.03 -4.14 -7.76
N ILE A 61 -4.30 -4.42 -6.68
CA ILE A 61 -3.00 -5.10 -6.73
C ILE A 61 -3.03 -6.37 -5.88
N ARG A 62 -2.42 -7.43 -6.38
CA ARG A 62 -2.14 -8.67 -5.65
C ARG A 62 -0.64 -8.85 -5.56
N ILE A 63 -0.15 -9.07 -4.34
CA ILE A 63 1.27 -9.29 -4.04
C ILE A 63 1.37 -10.66 -3.38
N GLU A 64 2.35 -11.45 -3.80
CA GLU A 64 2.71 -12.72 -3.18
C GLU A 64 4.05 -12.61 -2.45
N GLY A 65 4.27 -13.43 -1.44
CA GLY A 65 5.48 -13.46 -0.62
C GLY A 65 5.19 -13.52 0.87
N GLU A 66 6.21 -13.61 1.71
CA GLU A 66 6.03 -13.66 3.16
C GLU A 66 5.75 -12.27 3.72
N ILE A 67 4.54 -12.04 4.22
CA ILE A 67 4.14 -10.73 4.77
C ILE A 67 4.56 -10.63 6.23
N GLY A 68 5.43 -9.67 6.54
CA GLY A 68 5.93 -9.38 7.88
C GLY A 68 5.23 -8.22 8.56
N ALA A 69 4.95 -7.15 7.83
CA ALA A 69 4.31 -5.95 8.38
C ALA A 69 3.49 -5.19 7.34
N LEU A 70 2.52 -4.43 7.86
CA LEU A 70 1.70 -3.49 7.10
C LEU A 70 1.69 -2.17 7.87
N LEU A 71 2.01 -1.08 7.18
CA LEU A 71 2.08 0.24 7.79
C LEU A 71 1.34 1.25 6.91
N TYR A 72 0.35 1.93 7.49
CA TYR A 72 -0.24 3.11 6.86
C TYR A 72 0.56 4.36 7.24
N GLY A 73 0.95 5.12 6.23
CA GLY A 73 1.49 6.47 6.34
C GLY A 73 0.41 7.52 6.08
N ASP A 74 0.46 8.63 6.81
CA ASP A 74 -0.49 9.73 6.64
C ASP A 74 -0.24 10.46 5.31
N HIS A 75 -1.30 10.77 4.56
CA HIS A 75 -1.25 11.53 3.31
C HIS A 75 -1.07 13.04 3.56
N ARG A 76 -0.36 13.41 4.63
CA ARG A 76 -0.13 14.79 5.03
C ARG A 76 1.37 15.04 5.13
N ARG A 77 1.93 15.57 4.05
CA ARG A 77 3.00 16.57 4.16
C ARG A 77 2.43 17.73 4.98
N ALA A 78 2.51 17.64 6.31
CA ALA A 78 2.41 18.82 7.14
C ALA A 78 3.53 19.77 6.70
N PRO A 79 3.23 21.03 6.31
CA PRO A 79 4.28 21.98 6.04
C PRO A 79 5.11 22.13 7.32
N ARG A 80 6.43 21.94 7.21
CA ARG A 80 7.39 22.18 8.30
C ARG A 80 7.57 23.68 8.58
N TRP A 81 6.49 24.41 8.86
CA TRP A 81 6.55 25.75 9.43
C TRP A 81 5.89 25.72 10.81
N GLY A 82 6.69 25.72 11.88
CA GLY A 82 6.13 25.68 13.24
C GLY A 82 7.10 25.37 14.39
N ARG A 83 8.41 25.29 14.15
CA ARG A 83 9.42 25.35 15.22
C ARG A 83 10.39 26.50 14.94
N LEU A 84 9.82 27.70 14.74
CA LEU A 84 10.54 28.92 15.05
C LEU A 84 10.72 28.96 16.56
N ARG A 85 11.95 29.30 16.94
CA ARG A 85 12.46 29.40 18.30
C ARG A 85 11.88 30.61 19.03
N PRO A 86 11.83 30.60 20.36
CA PRO A 86 12.38 31.68 21.16
C PRO A 86 13.89 31.50 21.35
#